data_AF-A0A8T4LCE3-F1
#
_entry.id   AF-A0A8T4LCE3-F1
#
_cell.length_a   1.000
_cell.length_b   1.000
_cell.length_c   1.000
_cell.angle_alpha   90.00
_cell.angle_beta   90.00
_cell.angle_gamma   90.00
#
_symmetry.space_group_name_H-M   'P 1'
#
loop_
_entity.id
_entity.type
_entity.pdbx_description
1 polymer ?
#
loop_
_entity_poly.entity_id
_entity_poly.type
_entity_poly.pdbx_seq_one_letter_code
_entity_poly.pdbx_strand_id
1 'polypeptide(L)'
;MGLVRFETDIKEDIKNLVICCKSGSFKNKDASHIIPSELYELIKDKDSGEIGDIVKRFVVKYYKSNKTYISKIIEISAGIWREIEEDFLRQLEVVTGKQLELNSVVACATMARRCPYNSEEKWFMFHLFAHPLQVNKICAHEIMHLHIIDQFDAELSGLSQEEKFILLESLTVLLNQPEFSNIIYAPDKGYKAHEAVRSKISKLWQSKKDFNALLEEIIKIIKHK
;
A
#
# COMPACT_ATOMS: atom_id res chain seq x y z
N MET A 1 13.19 -4.06 18.43
CA MET A 1 12.56 -4.76 17.29
C MET A 1 11.85 -3.68 16.50
N GLY A 2 11.98 -3.65 15.16
CA GLY A 2 11.32 -2.61 14.36
C GLY A 2 9.80 -2.74 14.41
N LEU A 3 9.08 -1.66 14.09
CA LEU A 3 7.62 -1.63 14.08
C LEU A 3 7.05 -2.63 13.06
N VAL A 4 7.65 -2.72 11.88
CA VAL A 4 7.18 -3.56 10.80
C VAL A 4 7.86 -4.93 10.80
N ARG A 5 7.05 -5.99 10.87
CA ARG A 5 7.47 -7.38 10.70
C ARG A 5 7.13 -7.85 9.30
N PHE A 6 8.14 -8.28 8.54
CA PHE A 6 7.95 -8.80 7.19
C PHE A 6 7.80 -10.31 7.22
N GLU A 7 6.76 -10.81 6.56
CA GLU A 7 6.47 -12.24 6.50
C GLU A 7 5.70 -12.62 5.23
N THR A 8 5.38 -13.90 5.10
CA THR A 8 4.56 -14.43 4.01
C THR A 8 3.25 -14.95 4.59
N ASP A 9 2.12 -14.53 4.03
CA ASP A 9 0.83 -15.17 4.26
C ASP A 9 0.30 -15.73 2.94
N ILE A 10 0.50 -17.03 2.75
CA ILE A 10 0.09 -17.75 1.53
C ILE A 10 -1.43 -17.68 1.35
N LYS A 11 -2.22 -17.68 2.43
CA LYS A 11 -3.68 -17.65 2.32
C LYS A 11 -4.15 -16.28 1.85
N GLU A 12 -3.60 -15.22 2.40
CA GLU A 12 -3.92 -13.86 1.99
C GLU A 12 -3.42 -13.56 0.56
N ASP A 13 -2.23 -14.02 0.18
CA ASP A 13 -1.74 -13.85 -1.21
C ASP A 13 -2.65 -14.56 -2.22
N ILE A 14 -3.13 -15.78 -1.92
CA ILE A 14 -4.13 -16.47 -2.74
C ILE A 14 -5.41 -15.63 -2.87
N LYS A 15 -5.95 -15.11 -1.77
CA LYS A 15 -7.17 -14.28 -1.81
C LYS A 15 -6.95 -13.04 -2.69
N ASN A 16 -5.84 -12.33 -2.50
CA ASN A 16 -5.51 -11.14 -3.26
C ASN A 16 -5.37 -11.43 -4.76
N LEU A 17 -4.65 -12.49 -5.13
CA LEU A 17 -4.50 -12.92 -6.52
C LEU A 17 -5.83 -13.33 -7.15
N VAL A 18 -6.68 -14.09 -6.44
CA VAL A 18 -8.01 -14.45 -6.94
C VAL A 18 -8.86 -13.22 -7.24
N ILE A 19 -8.84 -12.21 -6.35
CA ILE A 19 -9.55 -10.95 -6.61
C ILE A 19 -8.98 -10.26 -7.86
N CYS A 20 -7.65 -10.17 -7.98
CA CYS A 20 -7.02 -9.58 -9.15
C CYS A 20 -7.44 -10.30 -10.45
N CYS A 21 -7.42 -11.64 -10.45
CA CYS A 21 -7.78 -12.48 -11.58
C CYS A 21 -9.27 -12.38 -11.98
N LYS A 22 -10.16 -12.13 -11.01
CA LYS A 22 -11.61 -12.03 -11.25
C LYS A 22 -12.09 -10.61 -11.54
N SER A 23 -11.27 -9.60 -11.27
CA SER A 23 -11.62 -8.20 -11.50
C SER A 23 -11.87 -7.90 -12.98
N GLY A 24 -12.77 -6.96 -13.28
CA GLY A 24 -13.18 -6.64 -14.67
C GLY A 24 -12.05 -6.17 -15.58
N SER A 25 -10.95 -5.67 -15.00
CA SER A 25 -9.70 -5.33 -15.68
C SER A 25 -8.99 -6.53 -16.30
N PHE A 26 -9.25 -7.74 -15.80
CA PHE A 26 -8.67 -9.00 -16.27
C PHE A 26 -9.37 -9.54 -17.53
N LYS A 27 -10.68 -9.27 -17.70
CA LYS A 27 -11.47 -9.80 -18.82
C LYS A 27 -11.25 -9.08 -20.15
N ASN A 28 -10.68 -7.87 -20.13
CA ASN A 28 -10.62 -6.99 -21.30
C ASN A 28 -9.20 -6.50 -21.67
N LYS A 29 -8.14 -6.89 -20.92
CA LYS A 29 -6.75 -6.47 -21.17
C LYS A 29 -5.75 -7.53 -20.70
N ASP A 30 -4.56 -7.53 -21.30
CA ASP A 30 -3.40 -8.28 -20.80
C ASP A 30 -3.10 -7.86 -19.36
N ALA A 31 -3.33 -8.78 -18.42
CA ALA A 31 -3.17 -8.56 -16.99
C ALA A 31 -1.84 -9.13 -16.44
N SER A 32 -0.92 -9.53 -17.31
CA SER A 32 0.47 -9.88 -16.96
C SER A 32 1.20 -8.74 -16.25
N HIS A 33 0.72 -7.50 -16.39
CA HIS A 33 1.24 -6.36 -15.66
C HIS A 33 0.73 -6.26 -14.22
N ILE A 34 -0.21 -7.10 -13.76
CA ILE A 34 -0.80 -7.09 -12.40
C ILE A 34 -0.41 -8.34 -11.61
N ILE A 35 -0.36 -9.49 -12.27
CA ILE A 35 -0.03 -10.79 -11.69
C ILE A 35 1.14 -11.44 -12.44
N PRO A 36 1.77 -12.51 -11.93
CA PRO A 36 2.83 -13.21 -12.65
C PRO A 36 2.35 -13.70 -14.03
N SER A 37 3.14 -13.48 -15.08
CA SER A 37 2.79 -13.89 -16.45
C SER A 37 2.51 -15.39 -16.56
N GLU A 38 3.26 -16.22 -15.82
CA GLU A 38 3.03 -17.66 -15.74
C GLU A 38 1.62 -18.00 -15.23
N LEU A 39 1.12 -17.25 -14.24
CA LEU A 39 -0.23 -17.43 -13.72
C LEU A 39 -1.27 -16.93 -14.72
N TYR A 40 -1.00 -15.80 -15.39
CA TYR A 40 -1.88 -15.27 -16.43
C TYR A 40 -2.10 -16.30 -17.55
N GLU A 41 -1.03 -16.90 -18.06
CA GLU A 41 -1.10 -17.93 -19.11
C GLU A 41 -1.92 -19.15 -18.69
N LEU A 42 -1.93 -19.50 -17.40
CA LEU A 42 -2.72 -20.63 -16.89
C LEU A 42 -4.23 -20.35 -16.81
N ILE A 43 -4.64 -19.08 -16.77
CA ILE A 43 -6.04 -18.70 -16.47
C ILE A 43 -6.73 -17.89 -17.58
N LYS A 44 -6.00 -17.36 -18.56
CA LYS A 44 -6.55 -16.45 -19.58
C LYS A 44 -7.74 -17.02 -20.38
N ASP A 45 -7.78 -18.34 -20.57
CA ASP A 45 -8.83 -19.05 -21.30
C ASP A 45 -9.74 -19.89 -20.39
N LYS A 46 -9.75 -19.60 -19.08
CA LYS A 46 -10.46 -20.39 -18.07
C LYS A 46 -11.74 -19.73 -17.58
N ASP A 47 -12.70 -20.56 -17.20
CA ASP A 47 -13.94 -20.10 -16.59
C ASP A 47 -13.70 -19.56 -15.17
N SER A 48 -14.51 -18.59 -14.76
CA SER A 48 -14.36 -17.91 -13.45
C SER A 48 -14.47 -18.86 -12.25
N GLY A 49 -15.15 -19.99 -12.42
CA GLY A 49 -15.28 -21.06 -11.43
C GLY A 49 -13.97 -21.80 -11.16
N GLU A 50 -13.10 -21.93 -12.16
CA GLU A 50 -11.85 -22.71 -12.07
C GLU A 50 -10.66 -21.89 -11.55
N ILE A 51 -10.72 -20.55 -11.70
CA ILE A 51 -9.61 -19.63 -11.37
C ILE A 51 -9.11 -19.83 -9.94
N GLY A 52 -10.01 -19.98 -8.97
CA GLY A 52 -9.63 -20.09 -7.55
C GLY A 52 -8.68 -21.25 -7.27
N ASP A 53 -9.00 -22.42 -7.82
CA ASP A 53 -8.20 -23.63 -7.63
C ASP A 53 -6.88 -23.58 -8.39
N ILE A 54 -6.87 -22.98 -9.58
CA ILE A 54 -5.64 -22.79 -10.36
C ILE A 54 -4.69 -21.86 -9.61
N VAL A 55 -5.18 -20.71 -9.14
CA VAL A 55 -4.38 -19.74 -8.34
C VAL A 55 -3.83 -20.42 -7.10
N LYS A 56 -4.66 -21.13 -6.33
CA LYS A 56 -4.22 -21.85 -5.13
C LYS A 56 -3.09 -22.83 -5.42
N ARG A 57 -3.23 -23.68 -6.45
CA ARG A 57 -2.18 -24.64 -6.83
C ARG A 57 -0.90 -23.95 -7.28
N PHE A 58 -1.03 -22.88 -8.07
CA PHE A 58 0.11 -22.10 -8.54
C PHE A 58 0.88 -21.49 -7.37
N VAL A 59 0.19 -20.78 -6.47
CA VAL A 59 0.80 -20.10 -5.32
C VAL A 59 1.50 -21.10 -4.41
N VAL A 60 0.82 -22.17 -4.00
CA VAL A 60 1.41 -23.20 -3.11
C VAL A 60 2.67 -23.82 -3.75
N LYS A 61 2.61 -24.13 -5.04
CA LYS A 61 3.78 -24.65 -5.78
C LYS A 61 4.91 -23.62 -5.81
N TYR A 62 4.60 -22.36 -6.13
CA TYR A 62 5.58 -21.29 -6.25
C TYR A 62 6.32 -21.05 -4.93
N TYR A 63 5.59 -20.87 -3.83
CA TYR A 63 6.20 -20.65 -2.51
C TYR A 63 7.03 -21.85 -2.05
N LYS A 64 6.58 -23.08 -2.33
CA LYS A 64 7.33 -24.28 -2.01
C LYS A 64 8.64 -24.38 -2.80
N SER A 65 8.57 -24.16 -4.12
CA SER A 65 9.74 -24.27 -5.01
C SER A 65 10.75 -23.13 -4.82
N ASN A 66 10.30 -21.95 -4.40
CA ASN A 66 11.13 -20.74 -4.31
C ASN A 66 11.38 -20.30 -2.86
N LYS A 67 11.23 -21.18 -1.86
CA LYS A 67 11.30 -20.84 -0.43
C LYS A 67 12.53 -20.00 -0.06
N THR A 68 13.73 -20.41 -0.51
CA THR A 68 14.99 -19.70 -0.20
C THR A 68 15.01 -18.31 -0.83
N TYR A 69 14.59 -18.19 -2.08
CA TYR A 69 14.52 -16.91 -2.78
C TYR A 69 13.56 -15.95 -2.08
N ILE A 70 12.34 -16.41 -1.78
CA ILE A 70 11.32 -15.61 -1.10
C ILE A 70 11.83 -15.17 0.27
N SER A 71 12.41 -16.08 1.06
CA SER A 71 12.99 -15.73 2.36
C SER A 71 14.05 -14.64 2.25
N LYS A 72 14.88 -14.66 1.19
CA LYS A 72 15.90 -13.64 0.98
C LYS A 72 15.29 -12.28 0.60
N ILE A 73 14.24 -12.28 -0.21
CA ILE A 73 13.49 -11.05 -0.53
C ILE A 73 12.85 -10.44 0.71
N ILE A 74 12.25 -11.26 1.59
CA ILE A 74 11.71 -10.81 2.88
C ILE A 74 12.80 -10.14 3.73
N GLU A 75 13.96 -10.80 3.86
CA GLU A 75 15.09 -10.30 4.64
C GLU A 75 15.60 -8.96 4.10
N ILE A 76 15.79 -8.85 2.78
CA ILE A 76 16.26 -7.62 2.12
C ILE A 76 15.23 -6.50 2.30
N SER A 77 13.94 -6.80 2.08
CA SER A 77 12.84 -5.84 2.25
C SER A 77 12.80 -5.29 3.67
N ALA A 78 12.93 -6.17 4.67
CA ALA A 78 12.98 -5.79 6.07
C ALA A 78 14.21 -4.94 6.41
N GLY A 79 15.37 -5.26 5.83
CA GLY A 79 16.60 -4.49 6.00
C GLY A 79 16.45 -3.05 5.50
N ILE A 80 15.96 -2.90 4.28
CA ILE A 80 15.77 -1.58 3.64
C ILE A 80 14.79 -0.71 4.42
N TRP A 81 13.68 -1.29 4.87
CA TRP A 81 12.73 -0.54 5.68
C TRP A 81 13.34 -0.12 7.02
N ARG A 82 14.06 -1.03 7.69
CA ARG A 82 14.67 -0.77 8.99
C ARG A 82 15.68 0.37 8.97
N GLU A 83 16.37 0.59 7.85
CA GLU A 83 17.32 1.69 7.70
C GLU A 83 16.66 3.08 7.81
N ILE A 84 15.38 3.20 7.45
CA ILE A 84 14.67 4.48 7.42
C ILE A 84 13.51 4.57 8.42
N GLU A 85 13.15 3.46 9.08
CA GLU A 85 11.94 3.34 9.88
C GLU A 85 11.84 4.42 10.95
N GLU A 86 12.87 4.59 11.80
CA GLU A 86 12.83 5.56 12.89
C GLU A 86 12.67 7.00 12.38
N ASP A 87 13.44 7.38 11.35
CA ASP A 87 13.39 8.73 10.80
C ASP A 87 12.06 9.00 10.08
N PHE A 88 11.53 8.00 9.37
CA PHE A 88 10.21 8.08 8.78
C PHE A 88 9.12 8.30 9.82
N LEU A 89 9.12 7.48 10.89
CA LEU A 89 8.13 7.57 11.96
C LEU A 89 8.19 8.94 12.64
N ARG A 90 9.38 9.39 13.04
CA ARG A 90 9.62 10.71 13.63
C ARG A 90 9.09 11.83 12.71
N GLN A 91 9.38 11.74 11.42
CA GLN A 91 8.98 12.76 10.46
C GLN A 91 7.46 12.75 10.21
N LEU A 92 6.83 11.58 10.23
CA LEU A 92 5.38 11.44 10.14
C LEU A 92 4.68 12.08 11.34
N GLU A 93 5.22 11.89 12.54
CA GLU A 93 4.70 12.55 13.75
C GLU A 93 4.82 14.07 13.68
N VAL A 94 5.97 14.59 13.21
CA VAL A 94 6.17 16.03 13.00
C VAL A 94 5.17 16.58 11.98
N VAL A 95 4.97 15.88 10.85
CA VAL A 95 4.07 16.33 9.78
C VAL A 95 2.62 16.34 10.26
N THR A 96 2.20 15.31 11.01
CA THR A 96 0.80 15.14 11.39
C THR A 96 0.44 15.74 12.74
N GLY A 97 1.43 16.05 13.58
CA GLY A 97 1.24 16.50 14.96
C GLY A 97 0.69 15.42 15.90
N LYS A 98 0.72 14.14 15.50
CA LYS A 98 0.21 12.99 16.27
C LYS A 98 1.28 11.92 16.35
N GLN A 99 1.46 11.36 17.55
CA GLN A 99 2.37 10.24 17.75
C GLN A 99 1.82 8.99 17.05
N LEU A 100 2.71 8.12 16.54
CA LEU A 100 2.26 6.84 16.02
C LEU A 100 2.04 5.86 17.18
N GLU A 101 0.79 5.46 17.44
CA GLU A 101 0.43 4.51 18.50
C GLU A 101 0.41 3.04 18.05
N LEU A 102 1.08 2.73 16.94
CA LEU A 102 1.19 1.36 16.42
C LEU A 102 2.29 0.59 17.17
N ASN A 103 1.94 -0.57 17.73
CA ASN A 103 2.90 -1.43 18.44
C ASN A 103 3.58 -2.46 17.53
N SER A 104 2.88 -2.92 16.50
CA SER A 104 3.39 -3.87 15.51
C SER A 104 2.54 -3.74 14.25
N VAL A 105 3.20 -3.78 13.10
CA VAL A 105 2.55 -3.86 11.78
C VAL A 105 3.12 -5.05 11.03
N VAL A 106 2.27 -5.81 10.33
CA VAL A 106 2.70 -6.94 9.52
C VAL A 106 2.74 -6.55 8.04
N ALA A 107 3.88 -6.72 7.39
CA ALA A 107 4.05 -6.56 5.95
C ALA A 107 4.10 -7.94 5.29
N CYS A 108 3.03 -8.31 4.59
CA CYS A 108 2.89 -9.60 3.92
C CYS A 108 3.32 -9.53 2.46
N ALA A 109 4.22 -10.41 2.02
CA ALA A 109 4.57 -10.48 0.60
C ALA A 109 3.38 -10.96 -0.25
N THR A 110 3.21 -10.36 -1.43
CA THR A 110 2.26 -10.81 -2.46
C THR A 110 2.90 -10.87 -3.84
N MET A 111 2.50 -11.85 -4.65
CA MET A 111 2.91 -11.92 -6.06
C MET A 111 2.12 -10.97 -6.97
N ALA A 112 1.03 -10.38 -6.47
CA ALA A 112 0.28 -9.37 -7.21
C ALA A 112 0.90 -7.99 -7.01
N ARG A 113 0.72 -7.08 -7.97
CA ARG A 113 1.10 -5.67 -7.79
C ARG A 113 0.12 -4.89 -6.92
N ARG A 114 -1.10 -5.41 -6.76
CA ARG A 114 -2.07 -4.84 -5.82
C ARG A 114 -1.61 -5.18 -4.40
N CYS A 115 -1.42 -4.14 -3.59
CA CYS A 115 -0.93 -4.24 -2.22
C CYS A 115 -2.04 -3.79 -1.26
N PRO A 116 -3.03 -4.63 -0.93
CA PRO A 116 -4.07 -4.26 0.03
C PRO A 116 -3.53 -4.13 1.45
N TYR A 117 -4.30 -3.48 2.32
CA TYR A 117 -4.04 -3.40 3.76
C TYR A 117 -5.32 -3.64 4.57
N ASN A 118 -5.14 -3.87 5.87
CA ASN A 118 -6.19 -3.95 6.88
C ASN A 118 -5.80 -3.09 8.08
N SER A 119 -6.58 -2.04 8.33
CA SER A 119 -6.34 -1.08 9.41
C SER A 119 -6.76 -1.54 10.80
N GLU A 120 -7.63 -2.55 10.90
CA GLU A 120 -8.04 -3.14 12.18
C GLU A 120 -6.98 -4.14 12.66
N GLU A 121 -6.54 -5.03 11.77
CA GLU A 121 -5.54 -6.05 12.06
C GLU A 121 -4.09 -5.55 11.90
N LYS A 122 -3.90 -4.29 11.50
CA LYS A 122 -2.60 -3.62 11.31
C LYS A 122 -1.65 -4.42 10.42
N TRP A 123 -2.09 -4.77 9.22
CA TRP A 123 -1.22 -5.38 8.21
C TRP A 123 -1.40 -4.72 6.85
N PHE A 124 -0.38 -4.84 6.01
CA PHE A 124 -0.43 -4.47 4.60
C PHE A 124 0.36 -5.47 3.75
N MET A 125 0.09 -5.48 2.45
CA MET A 125 0.84 -6.29 1.50
C MET A 125 1.93 -5.47 0.81
N PHE A 126 2.99 -6.13 0.38
CA PHE A 126 3.99 -5.54 -0.52
C PHE A 126 4.34 -6.49 -1.66
N HIS A 127 4.61 -5.92 -2.82
CA HIS A 127 4.87 -6.70 -4.02
C HIS A 127 6.25 -7.40 -3.96
N LEU A 128 6.23 -8.73 -3.98
CA LEU A 128 7.41 -9.60 -3.86
C LEU A 128 8.46 -9.33 -4.94
N PHE A 129 8.02 -8.95 -6.15
CA PHE A 129 8.92 -8.68 -7.28
C PHE A 129 9.21 -7.19 -7.47
N ALA A 130 8.89 -6.36 -6.48
CA ALA A 130 9.26 -4.96 -6.52
C ALA A 130 10.79 -4.79 -6.42
N HIS A 131 11.33 -3.79 -7.11
CA HIS A 131 12.70 -3.38 -6.89
C HIS A 131 12.88 -3.02 -5.40
N PRO A 132 13.99 -3.39 -4.74
CA PRO A 132 14.12 -3.19 -3.30
C PRO A 132 13.88 -1.74 -2.82
N LEU A 133 14.31 -0.74 -3.59
CA LEU A 133 14.03 0.69 -3.30
C LEU A 133 12.53 1.07 -3.31
N GLN A 134 11.67 0.30 -3.99
CA GLN A 134 10.23 0.52 -3.99
C GLN A 134 9.57 0.03 -2.70
N VAL A 135 10.20 -0.90 -1.98
CA VAL A 135 9.68 -1.42 -0.71
C VAL A 135 9.59 -0.29 0.33
N ASN A 136 10.64 0.52 0.44
CA ASN A 136 10.66 1.73 1.30
C ASN A 136 9.41 2.59 1.08
N LYS A 137 9.14 2.96 -0.17
CA LYS A 137 7.97 3.78 -0.54
C LYS A 137 6.64 3.07 -0.24
N ILE A 138 6.53 1.77 -0.54
CA ILE A 138 5.30 1.00 -0.24
C ILE A 138 5.05 1.01 1.26
N CYS A 139 6.04 0.70 2.09
CA CYS A 139 5.89 0.70 3.54
C CYS A 139 5.51 2.10 4.07
N ALA A 140 6.17 3.16 3.59
CA ALA A 140 5.83 4.52 3.98
C ALA A 140 4.37 4.90 3.60
N HIS A 141 3.93 4.50 2.42
CA HIS A 141 2.56 4.70 1.94
C HIS A 141 1.54 4.01 2.86
N GLU A 142 1.72 2.72 3.12
CA GLU A 142 0.76 1.93 3.89
C GLU A 142 0.77 2.31 5.38
N ILE A 143 1.94 2.61 5.96
CA ILE A 143 2.02 3.09 7.36
C ILE A 143 1.35 4.44 7.51
N MET A 144 1.48 5.33 6.51
CA MET A 144 0.76 6.60 6.51
C MET A 144 -0.76 6.39 6.49
N HIS A 145 -1.28 5.41 5.74
CA HIS A 145 -2.69 5.04 5.82
C HIS A 145 -3.09 4.58 7.22
N LEU A 146 -2.35 3.62 7.78
CA LEU A 146 -2.62 3.08 9.11
C LEU A 146 -2.60 4.17 10.18
N HIS A 147 -1.61 5.07 10.14
CA HIS A 147 -1.49 6.22 11.04
C HIS A 147 -2.68 7.16 10.95
N ILE A 148 -3.06 7.56 9.73
CA ILE A 148 -4.16 8.51 9.54
C ILE A 148 -5.49 7.91 10.00
N ILE A 149 -5.75 6.64 9.68
CA ILE A 149 -6.97 5.96 10.12
C ILE A 149 -7.02 5.87 11.64
N ASP A 150 -5.90 5.53 12.29
CA ASP A 150 -5.83 5.34 13.73
C ASP A 150 -5.97 6.65 14.51
N GLN A 151 -5.27 7.70 14.07
CA GLN A 151 -5.15 8.95 14.81
C GLN A 151 -6.22 9.99 14.47
N PHE A 152 -6.93 9.82 13.35
CA PHE A 152 -7.93 10.78 12.86
C PHE A 152 -9.28 10.12 12.54
N ASP A 153 -9.62 8.99 13.18
CA ASP A 153 -10.88 8.29 12.92
C ASP A 153 -12.12 9.18 13.09
N ALA A 154 -12.09 10.08 14.08
CA ALA A 154 -13.18 11.02 14.35
C ALA A 154 -13.42 11.96 13.15
N GLU A 155 -12.37 12.52 12.57
CA GLU A 155 -12.40 13.38 11.39
C GLU A 155 -12.86 12.60 10.14
N LEU A 156 -12.53 11.32 10.07
CA LEU A 156 -12.88 10.44 8.95
C LEU A 156 -14.30 9.83 9.07
N SER A 157 -14.89 9.82 10.26
CA SER A 157 -16.15 9.10 10.57
C SER A 157 -17.32 9.44 9.63
N GLY A 158 -17.37 10.68 9.14
CA GLY A 158 -18.43 11.17 8.25
C GLY A 158 -18.18 10.99 6.76
N LEU A 159 -17.24 10.14 6.35
CA LEU A 159 -16.92 9.83 4.96
C LEU A 159 -17.38 8.42 4.59
N SER A 160 -17.91 8.27 3.38
CA SER A 160 -18.12 6.97 2.75
C SER A 160 -16.78 6.26 2.47
N GLN A 161 -16.84 4.95 2.20
CA GLN A 161 -15.63 4.16 1.91
C GLN A 161 -14.88 4.67 0.67
N GLU A 162 -15.60 5.10 -0.35
CA GLU A 162 -14.99 5.67 -1.57
C GLU A 162 -14.32 7.02 -1.29
N GLU A 163 -14.97 7.89 -0.51
CA GLU A 163 -14.38 9.17 -0.11
C GLU A 163 -13.14 8.98 0.77
N LYS A 164 -13.18 8.04 1.73
CA LYS A 164 -12.01 7.66 2.54
C LYS A 164 -10.87 7.15 1.66
N PHE A 165 -11.17 6.28 0.70
CA PHE A 165 -10.18 5.77 -0.25
C PHE A 165 -9.52 6.92 -1.04
N ILE A 166 -10.31 7.82 -1.62
CA ILE A 166 -9.79 8.97 -2.37
C ILE A 166 -8.92 9.85 -1.46
N LEU A 167 -9.38 10.14 -0.24
CA LEU A 167 -8.66 10.98 0.72
C LEU A 167 -7.31 10.38 1.07
N LEU A 168 -7.30 9.13 1.55
CA LEU A 168 -6.09 8.44 2.00
C LEU A 168 -5.07 8.34 0.87
N GLU A 169 -5.48 7.85 -0.30
CA GLU A 169 -4.64 7.74 -1.49
C GLU A 169 -4.14 9.10 -2.00
N SER A 170 -4.86 10.18 -1.74
CA SER A 170 -4.42 11.52 -2.12
C SER A 170 -3.42 12.10 -1.11
N LEU A 171 -3.60 11.85 0.18
CA LEU A 171 -2.73 12.36 1.25
C LEU A 171 -1.30 11.82 1.15
N THR A 172 -1.09 10.63 0.59
CA THR A 172 0.26 10.06 0.40
C THR A 172 1.16 10.89 -0.53
N VAL A 173 0.62 11.90 -1.23
CA VAL A 173 1.45 12.91 -1.92
C VAL A 173 2.35 13.69 -0.97
N LEU A 174 2.04 13.73 0.34
CA LEU A 174 2.91 14.34 1.34
C LEU A 174 4.27 13.62 1.43
N LEU A 175 4.35 12.33 1.09
CA LEU A 175 5.62 11.59 1.03
C LEU A 175 6.59 12.13 -0.03
N ASN A 176 6.10 12.95 -0.97
CA ASN A 176 6.93 13.62 -1.98
C ASN A 176 7.40 15.01 -1.55
N GLN A 177 7.02 15.47 -0.35
CA GLN A 177 7.37 16.81 0.11
C GLN A 177 8.80 16.83 0.68
N PRO A 178 9.44 18.01 0.75
CA PRO A 178 10.83 18.14 1.19
C PRO A 178 11.14 17.45 2.53
N GLU A 179 10.17 17.40 3.44
CA GLU A 179 10.25 16.72 4.74
C GLU A 179 10.66 15.25 4.63
N PHE A 180 10.27 14.56 3.56
CA PHE A 180 10.55 13.13 3.34
C PHE A 180 11.64 12.89 2.30
N SER A 181 12.21 13.94 1.69
CA SER A 181 13.12 13.82 0.54
C SER A 181 14.42 13.04 0.80
N ASN A 182 14.90 13.05 2.05
CA ASN A 182 16.09 12.29 2.47
C ASN A 182 15.75 10.89 3.00
N ILE A 183 14.46 10.55 3.13
CA ILE A 183 13.96 9.32 3.74
C ILE A 183 13.40 8.38 2.65
N ILE A 184 12.64 8.93 1.71
CA ILE A 184 11.93 8.18 0.67
C ILE A 184 12.69 8.27 -0.65
N TYR A 185 13.15 7.11 -1.13
CA TYR A 185 14.01 7.03 -2.33
C TYR A 185 13.27 7.09 -3.67
N ALA A 186 11.95 6.84 -3.66
CA ALA A 186 11.15 6.80 -4.87
C ALA A 186 9.83 7.57 -4.66
N PRO A 187 9.45 8.46 -5.58
CA PRO A 187 8.25 9.26 -5.41
C PRO A 187 6.98 8.40 -5.47
N ASP A 188 6.01 8.76 -4.63
CA ASP A 188 4.65 8.25 -4.69
C ASP A 188 3.88 8.96 -5.81
N LYS A 189 3.60 8.23 -6.90
CA LYS A 189 2.89 8.82 -8.05
C LYS A 189 1.38 8.90 -7.83
N GLY A 190 0.83 8.07 -6.93
CA GLY A 190 -0.61 7.90 -6.74
C GLY A 190 -1.37 7.48 -8.01
N TYR A 191 -2.70 7.43 -7.90
CA TYR A 191 -3.59 7.20 -9.02
C TYR A 191 -3.83 8.48 -9.83
N LYS A 192 -3.85 8.35 -11.16
CA LYS A 192 -4.16 9.47 -12.08
C LYS A 192 -5.53 10.12 -11.78
N ALA A 193 -6.51 9.32 -11.36
CA ALA A 193 -7.83 9.82 -10.97
C ALA A 193 -7.78 10.83 -9.80
N HIS A 194 -6.75 10.76 -8.95
CA HIS A 194 -6.61 11.57 -7.75
C HIS A 194 -5.65 12.76 -7.94
N GLU A 195 -5.08 12.95 -9.14
CA GLU A 195 -4.04 13.95 -9.42
C GLU A 195 -4.47 15.38 -9.05
N ALA A 196 -5.73 15.74 -9.34
CA ALA A 196 -6.27 17.06 -9.00
C ALA A 196 -6.29 17.31 -7.48
N VAL A 197 -6.68 16.29 -6.69
CA VAL A 197 -6.72 16.37 -5.21
C VAL A 197 -5.29 16.42 -4.67
N ARG A 198 -4.38 15.57 -5.18
CA ARG A 198 -2.96 15.54 -4.81
C ARG A 198 -2.24 16.87 -5.09
N SER A 199 -2.53 17.51 -6.22
CA SER A 199 -1.99 18.84 -6.55
C SER A 199 -2.47 19.89 -5.54
N LYS A 200 -3.75 19.85 -5.15
CA LYS A 200 -4.30 20.77 -4.15
C LYS A 200 -3.67 20.54 -2.78
N ILE A 201 -3.51 19.29 -2.35
CA ILE A 201 -2.83 18.92 -1.10
C ILE A 201 -1.43 19.51 -1.06
N SER A 202 -0.64 19.29 -2.12
CA SER A 202 0.74 19.77 -2.19
C SER A 202 0.82 21.30 -2.02
N LYS A 203 -0.06 22.04 -2.71
CA LYS A 203 -0.12 23.51 -2.61
C LYS A 203 -0.52 23.99 -1.22
N LEU A 204 -1.55 23.39 -0.63
CA LEU A 204 -2.02 23.74 0.71
C LEU A 204 -0.94 23.46 1.75
N TRP A 205 -0.33 22.27 1.70
CA TRP A 205 0.76 21.88 2.59
C TRP A 205 1.92 22.87 2.54
N GLN A 206 2.38 23.23 1.34
CA GLN A 206 3.48 24.19 1.16
C GLN A 206 3.17 25.58 1.71
N SER A 207 1.90 25.99 1.78
CA SER A 207 1.52 27.31 2.27
C SER A 207 1.38 27.41 3.79
N LYS A 208 0.84 26.38 4.46
CA LYS A 208 0.46 26.44 5.88
C LYS A 208 1.25 25.51 6.78
N LYS A 209 1.71 24.36 6.28
CA LYS A 209 2.36 23.30 7.06
C LYS A 209 1.57 22.88 8.31
N ASP A 210 0.25 22.92 8.20
CA ASP A 210 -0.69 22.53 9.24
C ASP A 210 -1.54 21.37 8.72
N PHE A 211 -1.35 20.19 9.32
CA PHE A 211 -1.99 18.96 8.86
C PHE A 211 -3.49 18.92 9.18
N ASN A 212 -3.91 19.46 10.33
CA ASN A 212 -5.34 19.49 10.70
C ASN A 212 -6.10 20.41 9.75
N ALA A 213 -5.57 21.62 9.51
CA ALA A 213 -6.17 22.55 8.56
C ALA A 213 -6.15 21.99 7.13
N LEU A 214 -5.11 21.26 6.75
CA LEU A 214 -5.07 20.56 5.47
C LEU A 214 -6.17 19.49 5.40
N LEU A 215 -6.27 18.61 6.39
CA LEU A 215 -7.22 17.50 6.42
C LEU A 215 -8.67 18.00 6.31
N GLU A 216 -9.03 19.01 7.11
CA GLU A 216 -10.35 19.64 7.06
C GLU A 216 -10.70 20.18 5.67
N GLU A 217 -9.77 20.89 5.03
CA GLU A 217 -9.98 21.47 3.71
C GLU A 217 -10.15 20.40 2.63
N ILE A 218 -9.37 19.32 2.67
CA ILE A 218 -9.48 18.24 1.69
C ILE A 218 -10.76 17.43 1.88
N ILE A 219 -11.18 17.19 3.13
CA ILE A 219 -12.47 16.55 3.43
C ILE A 219 -13.63 17.33 2.80
N LYS A 220 -13.64 18.66 2.93
CA LYS A 220 -14.65 19.51 2.27
C LYS A 220 -14.63 19.36 0.76
N ILE A 221 -13.44 19.35 0.15
CA ILE A 221 -13.29 19.19 -1.31
C ILE A 221 -13.83 17.84 -1.80
N ILE A 222 -13.60 16.77 -1.04
CA ILE A 222 -14.04 15.43 -1.42
C ILE A 222 -15.55 15.27 -1.29
N LYS A 223 -16.16 15.80 -0.21
CA LYS A 223 -17.62 15.74 0.02
C LYS A 223 -18.45 16.54 -0.98
N HIS A 224 -17.85 17.51 -1.67
CA HIS A 224 -18.52 18.39 -2.62
C HIS A 224 -18.24 18.04 -4.09
N LYS A 225 -17.69 16.86 -4.36
CA LYS A 225 -17.57 16.28 -5.71
C LYS A 225 -18.75 15.38 -6.04
#